data_AF-A0A8J3W015-F1
#
_entry.id   AF-A0A8J3W015-F1
#
_cell.length_a   1.000
_cell.length_b   1.000
_cell.length_c   1.000
_cell.angle_alpha   90.00
_cell.angle_beta   90.00
_cell.angle_gamma   90.00
#
_symmetry.space_group_name_H-M   'P 1'
#
loop_
_entity.id
_entity.type
_entity.pdbx_description
1 polymer ?
#
loop_
_entity_poly.entity_id
_entity_poly.type
_entity_poly.pdbx_seq_one_letter_code
_entity_poly.pdbx_strand_id
1 'polypeptide(L)'
;MTITLSPPANAVAVQGCEMPSLGMVVSVRHAEVYADPAGYTDGMTKKIGISLPDDLYDWMQSQVAAGEADSISGLITRIVATHRQRMELAALIADLEAEFGEATPEEMAWVDRAMALATAVANGEPLPNDEAA
;
A
#
# COMPACT_ATOMS: atom_id res chain seq x y z
N MET A 1 13.49 -11.00 -35.19
CA MET A 1 12.13 -11.44 -35.57
C MET A 1 11.18 -10.57 -34.79
N THR A 2 10.68 -9.51 -35.42
CA THR A 2 9.94 -8.45 -34.74
C THR A 2 8.45 -8.73 -34.93
N ILE A 3 7.75 -9.07 -33.84
CA ILE A 3 6.30 -9.28 -33.87
C ILE A 3 5.65 -8.00 -33.38
N THR A 4 5.13 -7.21 -34.31
CA THR A 4 4.33 -6.02 -34.02
C THR A 4 2.89 -6.49 -33.78
N LEU A 5 2.42 -6.44 -32.53
CA LEU A 5 1.01 -6.71 -32.21
C LEU A 5 0.26 -5.36 -32.13
N SER A 6 -0.74 -5.22 -32.99
CA SER A 6 -1.65 -4.06 -33.04
C SER A 6 -2.49 -4.00 -31.75
N PRO A 7 -2.69 -2.82 -31.14
CA PRO A 7 -3.56 -2.69 -29.98
C PRO A 7 -5.03 -2.89 -30.37
N PRO A 8 -5.83 -3.68 -29.63
CA PRO A 8 -7.27 -3.80 -29.85
C PRO A 8 -8.02 -2.56 -29.34
N ALA A 9 -9.20 -2.32 -29.94
CA ALA A 9 -9.96 -1.06 -29.90
C ALA A 9 -10.49 -0.55 -28.54
N ASN A 10 -10.13 -1.19 -27.41
CA ASN A 10 -10.76 -0.94 -26.10
C ASN A 10 -9.75 -0.63 -24.96
N ALA A 11 -8.57 -0.12 -25.28
CA ALA A 11 -7.62 0.34 -24.27
C ALA A 11 -8.10 1.68 -23.67
N VAL A 12 -8.40 1.70 -22.37
CA VAL A 12 -8.64 2.93 -21.60
C VAL A 12 -7.35 3.30 -20.87
N ALA A 13 -6.70 4.37 -21.31
CA ALA A 13 -5.55 4.94 -20.63
C ALA A 13 -6.01 5.69 -19.37
N VAL A 14 -5.53 5.30 -18.20
CA VAL A 14 -5.76 6.04 -16.95
C VAL A 14 -4.56 6.95 -16.71
N GLN A 15 -4.79 8.27 -16.76
CA GLN A 15 -3.74 9.28 -16.62
C GLN A 15 -3.51 9.60 -15.13
N GLY A 16 -2.28 9.42 -14.66
CA GLY A 16 -1.91 9.60 -13.25
C GLY A 16 -1.86 11.07 -12.83
N CYS A 17 -2.40 11.35 -11.64
CA CYS A 17 -2.09 12.56 -10.86
C CYS A 17 -0.82 12.29 -10.03
N GLU A 18 0.18 13.16 -10.15
CA GLU A 18 1.36 13.18 -9.27
C GLU A 18 1.09 14.06 -8.04
N MET A 19 1.45 13.57 -6.86
CA MET A 19 1.62 14.36 -5.63
C MET A 19 2.90 13.90 -4.92
N PRO A 20 3.65 14.80 -4.25
CA PRO A 20 5.03 14.52 -3.87
C PRO A 20 5.20 13.97 -2.45
N SER A 21 6.29 13.20 -2.33
CA SER A 21 7.10 12.90 -1.15
C SER A 21 6.69 11.76 -0.21
N LEU A 22 7.67 10.86 -0.04
CA LEU A 22 7.80 9.70 0.85
C LEU A 22 6.87 8.48 0.62
N GLY A 23 7.44 7.52 -0.10
CA GLY A 23 6.92 6.17 -0.32
C GLY A 23 7.15 5.81 -1.77
N MET A 24 7.86 4.72 -2.05
CA MET A 24 8.09 4.24 -3.40
C MET A 24 6.77 4.19 -4.18
N VAL A 25 6.58 5.14 -5.11
CA VAL A 25 5.39 5.22 -5.95
C VAL A 25 5.59 4.24 -7.09
N VAL A 26 4.81 3.17 -7.13
CA VAL A 26 4.69 2.34 -8.33
C VAL A 26 3.94 3.18 -9.36
N SER A 27 4.68 3.96 -10.14
CA SER A 27 4.12 4.71 -11.25
C SER A 27 3.87 3.75 -12.40
N VAL A 28 2.62 3.28 -12.49
CA VAL A 28 2.16 2.43 -13.60
C VAL A 28 2.05 3.33 -14.83
N ARG A 29 3.09 3.34 -15.66
CA ARG A 29 3.12 4.14 -16.90
C ARG A 29 2.11 3.63 -17.94
N HIS A 30 1.72 2.36 -17.84
CA HIS A 30 0.75 1.71 -18.71
C HIS A 30 0.17 0.47 -18.02
N ALA A 31 -1.14 0.44 -17.82
CA ALA A 31 -1.87 -0.74 -17.36
C ALA A 31 -2.91 -1.13 -18.40
N GLU A 32 -2.83 -2.36 -18.88
CA GLU A 32 -3.87 -2.93 -19.72
C GLU A 32 -4.67 -3.93 -18.88
N VAL A 33 -5.92 -3.58 -18.62
CA VAL A 33 -6.88 -4.47 -17.95
C VAL A 33 -7.47 -5.38 -19.00
N TYR A 34 -6.97 -6.62 -19.08
CA TYR A 34 -7.55 -7.65 -19.92
C TYR A 34 -8.66 -8.37 -19.14
N ALA A 35 -9.91 -8.11 -19.51
CA ALA A 35 -11.02 -8.97 -19.10
C ALA A 35 -10.96 -10.25 -19.95
N ASP A 36 -10.64 -11.39 -19.31
CA ASP A 36 -10.82 -12.70 -19.94
C ASP A 36 -12.33 -12.91 -20.17
N PRO A 37 -12.81 -13.02 -21.43
CA PRO A 37 -14.23 -13.15 -21.72
C PRO A 37 -14.80 -14.54 -21.35
N ALA A 38 -13.98 -15.48 -20.87
CA ALA A 38 -14.42 -16.81 -20.49
C ALA A 38 -14.84 -16.90 -19.00
N GLY A 39 -16.11 -16.61 -18.73
CA GLY A 39 -16.90 -17.28 -17.68
C GLY A 39 -16.90 -16.66 -16.27
N TYR A 40 -17.96 -15.92 -15.95
CA TYR A 40 -18.26 -15.44 -14.60
C TYR A 40 -18.46 -16.60 -13.60
N THR A 41 -17.64 -16.65 -12.54
CA THR A 41 -17.94 -17.38 -11.30
C THR A 41 -17.66 -16.44 -10.11
N ASP A 42 -18.55 -16.49 -9.12
CA ASP A 42 -18.49 -15.71 -7.87
C ASP A 42 -17.30 -16.22 -7.05
N GLY A 43 -16.12 -15.62 -7.26
CA GLY A 43 -14.82 -16.13 -6.80
C GLY A 43 -13.60 -15.69 -7.63
N MET A 44 -13.77 -14.93 -8.71
CA MET A 44 -12.67 -14.57 -9.62
C MET A 44 -11.90 -13.29 -9.25
N THR A 45 -10.58 -13.40 -9.11
CA THR A 45 -9.64 -12.27 -9.15
C THR A 45 -9.50 -11.74 -10.58
N LYS A 46 -9.57 -10.42 -10.77
CA LYS A 46 -9.30 -9.78 -12.07
C LYS A 46 -7.80 -9.82 -12.36
N LYS A 47 -7.42 -10.22 -13.58
CA LYS A 47 -6.02 -10.19 -14.03
C LYS A 47 -5.73 -8.87 -14.72
N ILE A 48 -4.55 -8.32 -14.46
CA ILE A 48 -4.05 -7.11 -15.11
C ILE A 48 -2.65 -7.41 -15.66
N GLY A 49 -2.39 -6.94 -16.87
CA GLY A 49 -1.03 -6.90 -17.42
C GLY A 49 -0.37 -5.60 -17.00
N ILE A 50 0.80 -5.68 -16.37
CA ILE A 50 1.57 -4.51 -15.94
C ILE A 50 2.94 -4.58 -16.56
N SER A 51 3.33 -3.54 -17.29
CA SER A 51 4.71 -3.36 -17.74
C SER A 51 5.48 -2.58 -16.68
N LEU A 52 6.55 -3.18 -16.18
CA LEU A 52 7.42 -2.58 -15.16
C LEU A 52 8.81 -2.30 -15.77
N PRO A 53 9.53 -1.27 -15.29
CA PRO A 53 10.96 -1.15 -15.52
C PRO A 53 11.71 -2.42 -15.09
N ASP A 54 12.75 -2.80 -15.84
CA ASP A 54 13.49 -4.05 -15.60
C ASP A 54 14.11 -4.09 -14.18
N ASP A 55 14.64 -2.96 -13.70
CA ASP A 55 15.20 -2.82 -12.36
C ASP A 55 14.16 -3.08 -11.25
N LEU A 56 12.91 -2.66 -11.49
CA LEU A 56 11.82 -2.90 -10.56
C LEU A 56 11.40 -4.37 -10.56
N TYR A 57 11.35 -5.00 -11.73
CA TYR A 57 11.05 -6.43 -11.84
C TYR A 57 12.11 -7.28 -11.14
N ASP A 58 13.40 -6.98 -11.35
CA ASP A 58 14.53 -7.67 -10.72
C ASP A 58 14.49 -7.53 -9.20
N TRP A 59 14.18 -6.34 -8.69
CA TRP A 59 13.99 -6.12 -7.26
C TRP A 59 12.84 -6.98 -6.71
N MET A 60 11.68 -7.02 -7.38
CA MET A 60 10.55 -7.85 -6.94
C MET A 60 10.89 -9.34 -6.98
N GLN A 61 11.64 -9.78 -7.99
CA GLN A 61 12.11 -11.16 -8.07
C GLN A 61 13.05 -11.50 -6.91
N SER A 62 13.91 -10.56 -6.48
CA SER A 62 14.79 -10.75 -5.32
C SER A 62 14.00 -10.94 -4.01
N GLN A 63 12.86 -10.26 -3.84
CA GLN A 63 11.99 -10.41 -2.67
C GLN A 63 11.36 -11.82 -2.61
N VAL A 64 10.91 -12.32 -3.76
CA VAL A 64 10.38 -13.69 -3.86
C VAL A 64 11.48 -14.72 -3.61
N ALA A 65 12.68 -14.51 -4.17
CA ALA A 65 13.83 -15.38 -3.94
C ALA A 65 14.28 -15.41 -2.47
N ALA A 66 14.15 -14.29 -1.75
CA ALA A 66 14.41 -14.19 -0.32
C ALA A 66 13.33 -14.86 0.55
N GLY A 67 12.20 -15.29 -0.03
CA GLY A 67 11.08 -15.88 0.70
C GLY A 67 10.16 -14.86 1.37
N GLU A 68 10.32 -13.57 1.09
CA GLU A 68 9.48 -12.49 1.65
C GLU A 68 8.08 -12.45 1.00
N ALA A 69 7.91 -13.11 -0.14
CA ALA A 69 6.63 -13.30 -0.81
C ALA A 69 6.59 -14.61 -1.61
N ASP A 70 5.42 -15.26 -1.63
CA ASP A 70 5.21 -16.52 -2.36
C ASP A 70 5.25 -16.35 -3.89
N SER A 71 4.97 -15.13 -4.38
CA SER A 71 4.98 -14.79 -5.81
C SER A 71 5.00 -13.28 -6.02
N ILE A 72 5.38 -12.86 -7.24
CA ILE A 72 5.33 -11.43 -7.65
C ILE A 72 3.90 -10.90 -7.60
N SER A 73 2.91 -11.66 -8.06
CA SER A 73 1.50 -11.26 -7.99
C SER A 73 1.02 -11.12 -6.54
N GLY A 74 1.39 -12.06 -5.67
CA GLY A 74 1.10 -11.96 -4.23
C GLY A 74 1.75 -10.74 -3.58
N LEU A 75 3.00 -10.44 -3.95
CA LEU A 75 3.72 -9.25 -3.50
C LEU A 75 2.99 -7.96 -3.93
N ILE A 76 2.57 -7.87 -5.20
CA ILE A 76 1.79 -6.73 -5.71
C ILE A 76 0.48 -6.60 -4.93
N THR A 77 -0.26 -7.70 -4.74
CA THR A 77 -1.52 -7.67 -4.00
C THR A 77 -1.32 -7.15 -2.58
N ARG A 78 -0.27 -7.60 -1.88
CA ARG A 78 0.06 -7.13 -0.53
C ARG A 78 0.38 -5.64 -0.53
N ILE A 79 1.26 -5.19 -1.43
CA ILE A 79 1.66 -3.78 -1.53
C ILE A 79 0.46 -2.88 -1.83
N VAL A 80 -0.38 -3.25 -2.79
CA VAL A 80 -1.58 -2.49 -3.17
C VAL A 80 -2.59 -2.45 -2.02
N ALA A 81 -2.81 -3.56 -1.32
CA ALA A 81 -3.70 -3.60 -0.17
C ALA A 81 -3.19 -2.69 0.97
N THR A 82 -1.90 -2.76 1.30
CA THR A 82 -1.29 -1.87 2.30
C THR A 82 -1.36 -0.41 1.87
N HIS A 83 -1.14 -0.11 0.59
CA HIS A 83 -1.23 1.25 0.09
C HIS A 83 -2.66 1.80 0.19
N ARG A 84 -3.67 1.01 -0.21
CA ARG A 84 -5.08 1.37 -0.06
C ARG A 84 -5.44 1.63 1.40
N GLN A 85 -5.04 0.75 2.30
CA GLN A 85 -5.31 0.92 3.73
C GLN A 85 -4.68 2.22 4.28
N ARG A 86 -3.45 2.54 3.85
CA ARG A 86 -2.79 3.79 4.23
C ARG A 86 -3.52 5.03 3.69
N MET A 87 -4.03 4.97 2.46
CA MET A 87 -4.83 6.06 1.90
C MET A 87 -6.15 6.26 2.65
N GLU A 88 -6.85 5.17 2.97
CA GLU A 88 -8.09 5.22 3.76
C GLU A 88 -7.84 5.77 5.17
N LEU A 89 -6.73 5.36 5.81
CA LEU A 89 -6.32 5.89 7.11
C LEU A 89 -5.95 7.38 7.03
N ALA A 90 -5.21 7.80 6.01
CA ALA A 90 -4.86 9.20 5.82
C ALA A 90 -6.10 10.08 5.61
N ALA A 91 -7.09 9.58 4.86
CA ALA A 91 -8.37 10.28 4.69
C ALA A 91 -9.11 10.42 6.03
N LEU A 92 -9.18 9.34 6.82
CA LEU A 92 -9.80 9.39 8.15
C LEU A 92 -9.09 10.38 9.09
N ILE A 93 -7.76 10.41 9.09
CA ILE A 93 -6.99 11.36 9.90
C ILE A 93 -7.31 12.80 9.48
N ALA A 94 -7.33 13.08 8.18
CA ALA A 94 -7.68 14.40 7.66
C ALA A 94 -9.10 14.83 8.06
N ASP A 95 -10.06 13.91 8.07
CA ASP A 95 -11.43 14.17 8.53
C ASP A 95 -11.46 14.51 10.03
N LEU A 96 -10.70 13.79 10.85
CA LEU A 96 -10.59 14.05 12.28
C LEU A 96 -9.90 15.39 12.58
N GLU A 97 -8.84 15.72 11.86
CA GLU A 97 -8.17 17.02 11.99
C GLU A 97 -9.07 18.18 11.56
N ALA A 98 -9.92 17.97 10.56
CA ALA A 98 -10.90 18.97 10.14
C ALA A 98 -12.01 19.19 11.19
N GLU A 99 -12.40 18.13 11.92
CA GLU A 99 -13.47 18.20 12.94
C GLU A 99 -12.95 18.69 14.30
N PHE A 100 -11.80 18.22 14.74
CA PHE A 100 -11.27 18.43 16.10
C PHE A 100 -10.03 19.34 16.14
N GLY A 101 -9.43 19.64 15.00
CA GLY A 101 -8.14 20.33 14.90
C GLY A 101 -6.96 19.36 14.93
N GLU A 102 -5.77 19.88 14.63
CA GLU A 102 -4.52 19.13 14.72
C GLU A 102 -4.20 18.79 16.18
N ALA A 103 -3.69 17.58 16.41
CA ALA A 103 -3.31 17.13 17.75
C ALA A 103 -2.23 18.05 18.35
N THR A 104 -2.47 18.50 19.57
CA THR A 104 -1.51 19.35 20.27
C THR A 104 -0.31 18.54 20.76
N PRO A 105 0.85 19.19 21.01
CA PRO A 105 2.01 18.51 21.59
C PRO A 105 1.73 17.83 22.93
N GLU A 106 0.80 18.37 23.73
CA GLU A 106 0.40 17.80 25.02
C GLU A 106 -0.40 16.50 24.83
N GLU A 107 -1.33 16.49 23.88
CA GLU A 107 -2.10 15.29 23.51
C GLU A 107 -1.21 14.20 22.94
N MET A 108 -0.24 14.56 22.08
CA MET A 108 0.75 13.62 21.56
C MET A 108 1.61 13.02 22.67
N ALA A 109 2.08 13.84 23.62
CA ALA A 109 2.84 13.35 24.77
C ALA A 109 2.00 12.41 25.66
N TRP A 110 0.70 12.64 25.77
CA TRP A 110 -0.21 11.72 26.44
C TRP A 110 -0.35 10.39 25.69
N VAL A 111 -0.51 10.41 24.36
CA VAL A 111 -0.56 9.21 23.52
C VAL A 111 0.72 8.38 23.66
N ASP A 112 1.88 9.02 23.60
CA ASP A 112 3.18 8.35 23.74
C ASP A 112 3.31 7.63 25.09
N ARG A 113 2.88 8.27 26.19
CA ARG A 113 2.84 7.64 27.51
C ARG A 113 1.88 6.44 27.54
N ALA A 114 0.67 6.61 27.00
CA ALA A 114 -0.31 5.53 26.95
C ALA A 114 0.18 4.33 26.13
N MET A 115 0.83 4.58 25.00
CA MET A 115 1.43 3.56 24.12
C MET A 115 2.60 2.84 24.79
N ALA A 116 3.46 3.56 25.50
CA ALA A 116 4.56 2.97 26.27
C ALA A 116 4.02 2.03 27.36
N LEU A 117 2.98 2.45 28.08
CA LEU A 117 2.30 1.63 29.08
C LEU A 117 1.68 0.37 28.48
N ALA A 118 0.94 0.51 27.37
CA ALA A 118 0.32 -0.63 26.69
C ALA A 118 1.37 -1.64 26.21
N THR A 119 2.52 -1.16 25.73
CA THR A 119 3.63 -2.00 25.28
C THR A 119 4.32 -2.71 26.44
N ALA A 120 4.55 -2.02 27.56
CA ALA A 120 5.11 -2.63 28.77
C ALA A 120 4.20 -3.75 29.30
N VAL A 121 2.88 -3.53 29.33
CA VAL A 121 1.90 -4.57 29.69
C VAL A 121 1.96 -5.75 28.73
N ALA A 122 2.00 -5.51 27.41
CA ALA A 122 2.07 -6.57 26.41
C ALA A 122 3.35 -7.43 26.54
N ASN A 123 4.45 -6.82 26.97
CA ASN A 123 5.75 -7.49 27.16
C ASN A 123 5.95 -8.06 28.56
N GLY A 124 5.01 -7.86 29.50
CA GLY A 124 5.14 -8.29 30.89
C GLY A 124 6.17 -7.50 31.71
N GLU A 125 6.49 -6.28 31.28
CA GLU A 125 7.42 -5.39 31.97
C GLU A 125 6.72 -4.60 33.08
N PRO A 126 7.44 -4.24 34.17
CA PRO A 126 6.88 -3.42 35.22
C PRO A 126 6.55 -2.02 34.69
N LEU A 127 5.36 -1.51 35.05
CA LEU A 127 4.89 -0.20 34.61
C LEU A 127 5.85 0.91 35.10
N PRO A 128 6.23 1.87 34.24
CA PRO A 128 6.94 3.06 34.68
C PRO A 128 6.06 3.85 35.66
N ASN A 129 6.64 4.27 36.80
CA ASN A 129 5.92 4.99 37.85
C ASN A 129 5.47 6.39 37.36
N ASP A 130 4.21 6.74 37.64
CA ASP A 130 3.53 8.01 37.30
C ASP A 130 4.11 9.28 37.98
N GLU A 131 5.33 9.26 38.52
CA GLU A 131 5.87 10.35 39.38
C GLU A 131 6.66 11.46 38.65
N ALA A 132 6.47 11.66 37.34
CA ALA A 132 7.05 12.81 36.65
C ALA A 132 5.95 13.60 35.92
N ALA A 133 5.16 14.31 36.71
CA ALA A 133 4.28 15.40 36.27
C ALA A 133 5.09 16.64 35.88
#